data_AF-A0A445DPZ9-F1
#
_entry.id   AF-A0A445DPZ9-F1
#
_cell.length_a   1.000
_cell.length_b   1.000
_cell.length_c   1.000
_cell.angle_alpha   90.00
_cell.angle_beta   90.00
_cell.angle_gamma   90.00
#
_symmetry.space_group_name_H-M   'P 1'
#
loop_
_entity.id
_entity.type
_entity.pdbx_description
1 polymer ?
#
loop_
_entity_poly.entity_id
_entity_poly.type
_entity_poly.pdbx_seq_one_letter_code
_entity_poly.pdbx_strand_id
1 'polypeptide(L)'
;MWDGVNCSYAGSSSPRIIYLNLSSSGLTGNIASAISNLKSIGYLDLSNNSLTGSVPYFLSQLHSLKVLNLERNQLTGAVPMQLRENSNNGMFKTSANFGGNQGLCYSGSCSNSNKVVVPLVASLGGGFVILATTITSFFIFKRHRVAFEMGNLRAYSRIKMELESNKQQFSYAEVQKITKNFKRVVGKGASGTVYHGYVGETEVAVKMLSPSDSNSAQLYLQFQALFTRSVEKRSLFWQKWKLKSVAFGLGQHHLKSVPYS
;
A
#
# COMPACT_ATOMS: atom_id res chain seq x y z
N MET A 1 -32.69 -26.17 -47.97
CA MET A 1 -33.47 -26.97 -46.99
C MET A 1 -32.83 -26.71 -45.63
N TRP A 2 -33.60 -26.52 -44.56
CA TRP A 2 -33.00 -26.27 -43.24
C TRP A 2 -32.59 -27.62 -42.65
N ASP A 3 -31.29 -27.83 -42.47
CA ASP A 3 -30.78 -29.06 -41.87
C ASP A 3 -31.26 -29.19 -40.42
N GLY A 4 -31.65 -30.41 -40.05
CA GLY A 4 -32.15 -30.70 -38.70
C GLY A 4 -33.60 -30.29 -38.43
N VAL A 5 -34.34 -29.76 -39.40
CA VAL A 5 -35.76 -29.40 -39.26
C VAL A 5 -36.65 -30.39 -40.04
N ASN A 6 -37.63 -31.00 -39.37
CA ASN A 6 -38.68 -31.78 -40.03
C ASN A 6 -40.06 -31.25 -39.65
N CYS A 7 -40.96 -31.21 -40.64
CA CYS A 7 -42.31 -30.70 -40.51
C CYS A 7 -43.35 -31.79 -40.77
N SER A 8 -44.47 -31.74 -40.06
CA SER A 8 -45.67 -32.47 -40.46
C SER A 8 -46.40 -31.71 -41.57
N TYR A 9 -46.87 -32.47 -42.56
CA TYR A 9 -47.71 -31.99 -43.65
C TYR A 9 -49.08 -32.64 -43.48
N ALA A 10 -49.98 -32.00 -42.74
CA ALA A 10 -51.34 -32.47 -42.58
C ALA A 10 -52.26 -31.77 -43.61
N GLY A 11 -52.31 -32.33 -44.82
CA GLY A 11 -53.23 -31.88 -45.88
C GLY A 11 -53.19 -30.37 -46.15
N SER A 12 -54.35 -29.71 -46.08
CA SER A 12 -54.54 -28.27 -46.35
C SER A 12 -54.07 -27.32 -45.24
N SER A 13 -53.48 -27.84 -44.15
CA SER A 13 -52.99 -27.00 -43.05
C SER A 13 -51.53 -26.60 -43.25
N SER A 14 -51.13 -25.43 -42.72
CA SER A 14 -49.74 -24.98 -42.81
C SER A 14 -48.81 -25.98 -42.09
N PRO A 15 -47.62 -26.26 -42.63
CA PRO A 15 -46.70 -27.24 -42.03
C PRO A 15 -46.33 -26.84 -40.60
N ARG A 16 -46.23 -27.83 -39.70
CA ARG A 16 -45.82 -27.62 -38.31
C ARG A 16 -44.50 -28.30 -38.06
N ILE A 17 -43.57 -27.64 -37.38
CA ILE A 17 -42.29 -28.27 -36.99
C ILE A 17 -42.58 -29.34 -35.95
N ILE A 18 -42.19 -30.57 -36.24
CA ILE A 18 -42.34 -31.74 -35.36
C ILE A 18 -41.00 -32.26 -34.86
N TYR A 19 -39.91 -31.94 -35.55
CA TYR A 19 -38.56 -32.37 -35.22
C TYR A 19 -37.61 -31.19 -35.41
N LEU A 20 -36.81 -30.92 -34.38
CA LEU A 20 -35.74 -29.94 -34.41
C LEU A 20 -34.48 -30.55 -33.78
N ASN A 21 -33.45 -30.74 -34.59
CA ASN A 21 -32.13 -31.15 -34.15
C ASN A 21 -31.15 -30.01 -34.46
N LEU A 22 -30.70 -29.35 -33.40
CA LEU A 22 -29.64 -28.34 -33.42
C LEU A 22 -28.48 -28.80 -32.54
N SER A 23 -28.26 -30.12 -32.44
CA SER A 23 -27.13 -30.65 -31.70
C SER A 23 -25.82 -30.22 -32.36
N SER A 24 -24.78 -29.99 -31.56
CA SER A 24 -23.43 -29.62 -32.05
C SER A 24 -23.41 -28.43 -33.01
N SER A 25 -24.33 -27.47 -32.85
CA SER A 25 -24.50 -26.32 -33.74
C SER A 25 -23.79 -25.05 -33.24
N GLY A 26 -22.99 -25.15 -32.17
CA GLY A 26 -22.25 -24.02 -31.59
C GLY A 26 -23.14 -22.96 -30.92
N LEU A 27 -24.37 -23.31 -30.53
CA LEU A 27 -25.32 -22.37 -29.93
C LEU A 27 -24.82 -21.87 -28.58
N THR A 28 -25.03 -20.59 -28.31
CA THR A 28 -24.65 -19.91 -27.04
C THR A 28 -25.83 -19.15 -26.46
N GLY A 29 -25.71 -18.69 -25.21
CA GLY A 29 -26.76 -17.94 -24.53
C GLY A 29 -27.90 -18.82 -24.03
N ASN A 30 -29.04 -18.22 -23.72
CA ASN A 30 -30.17 -18.92 -23.11
C ASN A 30 -31.07 -19.60 -24.13
N ILE A 31 -31.75 -20.67 -23.72
CA ILE A 31 -32.81 -21.31 -24.50
C ILE A 31 -33.95 -20.28 -24.73
N ALA A 32 -34.12 -19.86 -25.98
CA ALA A 32 -35.05 -18.78 -26.34
C ALA A 32 -36.52 -19.18 -26.13
N SER A 33 -37.32 -18.24 -25.61
CA SER A 33 -38.76 -18.42 -25.40
C SER A 33 -39.55 -18.67 -26.69
N ALA A 34 -39.01 -18.30 -27.85
CA ALA A 34 -39.60 -18.57 -29.15
C ALA A 34 -39.87 -20.07 -29.41
N ILE A 35 -39.09 -20.97 -28.79
CA ILE A 35 -39.33 -22.42 -28.87
C ILE A 35 -40.70 -22.80 -28.30
N SER A 36 -41.25 -22.02 -27.37
CA SER A 36 -42.60 -22.25 -26.81
C SER A 36 -43.73 -22.15 -27.83
N ASN A 37 -43.48 -21.53 -29.00
CA ASN A 37 -44.45 -21.43 -30.10
C ASN A 37 -44.55 -22.72 -30.93
N LEU A 38 -43.58 -23.63 -30.81
CA LEU A 38 -43.55 -24.88 -31.56
C LEU A 38 -44.44 -25.94 -30.90
N LYS A 39 -45.76 -25.69 -30.85
CA LYS A 39 -46.71 -26.52 -30.08
C LYS A 39 -46.80 -27.98 -30.53
N SER A 40 -46.46 -28.28 -31.78
CA SER A 40 -46.47 -29.62 -32.36
C SER A 40 -45.13 -30.35 -32.27
N ILE A 41 -44.10 -29.74 -31.66
CA ILE A 41 -42.77 -30.35 -31.61
C ILE A 41 -42.79 -31.64 -30.79
N GLY A 42 -42.34 -32.73 -31.40
CA GLY A 42 -42.21 -34.05 -30.78
C GLY A 42 -40.77 -34.38 -30.39
N TYR A 43 -39.80 -33.85 -31.12
CA TYR A 43 -38.38 -34.09 -30.88
C TYR A 43 -37.62 -32.77 -30.87
N LEU A 44 -36.92 -32.50 -29.77
CA LEU A 44 -36.05 -31.34 -29.61
C LEU A 44 -34.68 -31.79 -29.07
N ASP A 45 -33.65 -31.69 -29.92
CA ASP A 45 -32.27 -31.92 -29.52
C ASP A 45 -31.45 -30.64 -29.63
N LEU A 46 -30.97 -30.16 -28.48
CA LEU A 46 -30.08 -29.00 -28.34
C LEU A 46 -28.74 -29.39 -27.70
N SER A 47 -28.40 -30.68 -27.69
CA SER A 47 -27.21 -31.20 -27.01
C SER A 47 -25.90 -30.78 -27.66
N ASN A 48 -24.79 -30.92 -26.93
CA ASN A 48 -23.45 -30.58 -27.40
C ASN A 48 -23.34 -29.12 -27.89
N ASN A 49 -23.93 -28.18 -27.14
CA ASN A 49 -23.81 -26.75 -27.43
C ASN A 49 -23.16 -26.03 -26.22
N SER A 50 -23.10 -24.71 -26.28
CA SER A 50 -22.63 -23.84 -25.20
C SER A 50 -23.77 -23.00 -24.62
N LEU A 51 -24.98 -23.58 -24.53
CA LEU A 51 -26.14 -22.91 -23.96
C LEU A 51 -25.97 -22.70 -22.44
N THR A 52 -26.34 -21.53 -21.96
CA THR A 52 -26.21 -21.07 -20.57
C THR A 52 -27.57 -20.73 -19.96
N GLY A 53 -27.58 -20.38 -18.67
CA GLY A 53 -28.82 -20.01 -17.96
C GLY A 53 -29.59 -21.23 -17.45
N SER A 54 -30.85 -21.03 -17.07
CA SER A 54 -31.71 -22.07 -16.51
C SER A 54 -32.52 -22.82 -17.57
N VAL A 55 -32.94 -24.04 -17.24
CA VAL A 55 -33.89 -24.80 -18.06
C VAL A 55 -35.26 -24.10 -17.98
N PRO A 56 -35.80 -23.57 -19.10
CA PRO A 56 -37.04 -22.80 -19.03
C PRO A 56 -38.26 -23.65 -18.70
N TYR A 57 -39.16 -23.10 -17.87
CA TYR A 57 -40.41 -23.75 -17.50
C TYR A 57 -41.31 -24.09 -18.71
N PHE A 58 -41.29 -23.27 -19.78
CA PHE A 58 -42.16 -23.47 -20.94
C PHE A 58 -41.92 -24.82 -21.65
N LEU A 59 -40.75 -25.45 -21.48
CA LEU A 59 -40.47 -26.77 -22.04
C LEU A 59 -41.43 -27.83 -21.50
N SER A 60 -41.95 -27.63 -20.28
CA SER A 60 -42.98 -28.50 -19.68
C SER A 60 -44.37 -28.32 -20.30
N GLN A 61 -44.60 -27.21 -21.01
CA GLN A 61 -45.87 -26.87 -21.66
C GLN A 61 -45.94 -27.34 -23.12
N LEU A 62 -44.88 -27.96 -23.63
CA LEU A 62 -44.85 -28.54 -24.97
C LEU A 62 -45.48 -29.94 -24.92
N HIS A 63 -46.81 -30.01 -24.94
CA HIS A 63 -47.57 -31.26 -24.74
C HIS A 63 -47.30 -32.35 -25.78
N SER A 64 -46.90 -31.97 -27.01
CA SER A 64 -46.52 -32.92 -28.06
C SER A 64 -45.11 -33.48 -27.91
N LEU A 65 -44.27 -32.91 -27.03
CA LEU A 65 -42.88 -33.29 -26.89
C LEU A 65 -42.77 -34.75 -26.41
N LYS A 66 -41.90 -35.52 -27.04
CA LYS A 66 -41.61 -36.93 -26.75
C LYS A 66 -40.15 -37.18 -26.46
N VAL A 67 -39.25 -36.36 -27.01
CA VAL A 67 -37.82 -36.43 -26.75
C VAL A 67 -37.29 -35.01 -26.53
N LEU A 68 -36.61 -34.82 -25.40
CA LEU A 68 -35.88 -33.60 -25.07
C LEU A 68 -34.45 -33.95 -24.70
N ASN A 69 -33.48 -33.45 -25.47
CA ASN A 69 -32.07 -33.63 -25.20
C ASN A 69 -31.39 -32.28 -25.01
N LEU A 70 -30.87 -32.03 -23.81
CA LEU A 70 -30.11 -30.82 -23.45
C LEU A 70 -28.70 -31.16 -22.93
N GLU A 71 -28.22 -32.39 -23.12
CA GLU A 71 -26.93 -32.84 -22.60
C GLU A 71 -25.75 -32.01 -23.12
N ARG A 72 -24.64 -32.03 -22.35
CA ARG A 72 -23.37 -31.38 -22.71
C ARG A 72 -23.55 -29.92 -23.13
N ASN A 73 -24.18 -29.15 -22.23
CA ASN A 73 -24.29 -27.69 -22.30
C ASN A 73 -23.74 -27.08 -20.99
N GLN A 74 -23.92 -25.78 -20.79
CA GLN A 74 -23.51 -25.02 -19.60
C GLN A 74 -24.73 -24.53 -18.80
N LEU A 75 -25.83 -25.29 -18.82
CA LEU A 75 -27.06 -24.93 -18.11
C LEU A 75 -26.87 -25.04 -16.59
N THR A 76 -27.57 -24.17 -15.87
CA THR A 76 -27.42 -23.99 -14.42
C THR A 76 -28.76 -23.84 -13.71
N GLY A 77 -28.80 -24.11 -12.41
CA GLY A 77 -30.00 -23.94 -11.59
C GLY A 77 -30.93 -25.13 -11.59
N ALA A 78 -32.13 -24.94 -11.03
CA ALA A 78 -33.07 -26.03 -10.79
C ALA A 78 -33.80 -26.43 -12.07
N VAL A 79 -33.89 -27.74 -12.30
CA VAL A 79 -34.76 -28.27 -13.36
C VAL A 79 -36.22 -28.14 -12.91
N PRO A 80 -37.10 -27.52 -13.73
CA PRO A 80 -38.48 -27.30 -13.36
C PRO A 80 -39.19 -28.58 -12.90
N MET A 81 -39.95 -28.49 -11.80
CA MET A 81 -40.59 -29.65 -11.18
C MET A 81 -41.46 -30.43 -12.15
N GLN A 82 -42.32 -29.72 -12.88
CA GLN A 82 -43.22 -30.27 -13.87
C GLN A 82 -42.46 -30.98 -15.00
N LEU A 83 -41.29 -30.47 -15.40
CA LEU A 83 -40.46 -31.10 -16.41
C LEU A 83 -39.89 -32.44 -15.91
N ARG A 84 -39.49 -32.51 -14.63
CA ARG A 84 -39.03 -33.75 -13.98
C ARG A 84 -40.17 -34.76 -13.84
N GLU A 85 -41.34 -34.31 -13.37
CA GLU A 85 -42.52 -35.16 -13.21
C GLU A 85 -42.97 -35.75 -14.55
N ASN A 86 -43.03 -34.92 -15.59
CA ASN A 86 -43.37 -35.36 -16.94
C ASN A 86 -42.39 -36.41 -17.48
N SER A 87 -41.09 -36.26 -17.17
CA SER A 87 -40.08 -37.26 -17.51
C SER A 87 -40.25 -38.56 -16.72
N ASN A 88 -40.50 -38.47 -15.41
CA ASN A 88 -40.67 -39.63 -14.53
C ASN A 88 -41.94 -40.43 -14.86
N ASN A 89 -43.01 -39.74 -15.25
CA ASN A 89 -44.28 -40.34 -15.66
C ASN A 89 -44.25 -40.87 -17.11
N GLY A 90 -43.12 -40.78 -17.80
CA GLY A 90 -42.94 -41.28 -19.15
C GLY A 90 -43.64 -40.47 -20.25
N MET A 91 -44.10 -39.24 -19.95
CA MET A 91 -44.82 -38.40 -20.92
C MET A 91 -43.89 -37.95 -22.06
N PHE A 92 -42.61 -37.73 -21.76
CA PHE A 92 -41.53 -37.60 -22.74
C PHE A 92 -40.21 -38.12 -22.16
N LYS A 93 -39.33 -38.61 -23.02
CA LYS A 93 -38.00 -39.08 -22.66
C LYS A 93 -37.05 -37.90 -22.55
N THR A 94 -36.44 -37.70 -21.38
CA THR A 94 -35.20 -36.93 -21.23
C THR A 94 -34.01 -37.86 -21.35
N SER A 95 -32.88 -37.39 -21.88
CA SER A 95 -31.64 -38.16 -21.80
C SER A 95 -30.95 -37.90 -20.45
N ALA A 96 -30.71 -38.99 -19.71
CA ALA A 96 -29.89 -39.12 -18.50
C ALA A 96 -29.91 -37.95 -17.49
N ASN A 97 -31.08 -37.34 -17.22
CA ASN A 97 -31.24 -36.20 -16.31
C ASN A 97 -30.41 -34.95 -16.73
N PHE A 98 -30.19 -34.76 -18.04
CA PHE A 98 -29.41 -33.68 -18.67
C PHE A 98 -27.93 -33.63 -18.28
N GLY A 99 -27.29 -34.80 -18.22
CA GLY A 99 -25.85 -34.97 -17.99
C GLY A 99 -24.94 -34.04 -18.80
N GLY A 100 -23.74 -33.79 -18.28
CA GLY A 100 -22.78 -32.84 -18.87
C GLY A 100 -23.09 -31.37 -18.58
N ASN A 101 -24.22 -31.03 -17.96
CA ASN A 101 -24.51 -29.70 -17.42
C ASN A 101 -24.16 -29.65 -15.91
N GLN A 102 -22.94 -29.24 -15.58
CA GLN A 102 -22.42 -29.28 -14.20
C GLN A 102 -23.20 -28.43 -13.19
N GLY A 103 -23.94 -27.40 -13.66
CA GLY A 103 -24.67 -26.48 -12.79
C GLY A 103 -26.13 -26.83 -12.57
N LEU A 104 -26.67 -27.90 -13.17
CA LEU A 104 -28.07 -28.28 -12.98
C LEU A 104 -28.28 -29.03 -11.67
N CYS A 105 -29.37 -28.71 -10.96
CA CYS A 105 -29.82 -29.49 -9.81
C CYS A 105 -31.15 -30.18 -10.12
N TYR A 106 -31.16 -31.51 -9.93
CA TYR A 106 -32.34 -32.35 -10.10
C TYR A 106 -33.08 -32.63 -8.79
N SER A 107 -32.39 -32.57 -7.65
CA SER A 107 -32.98 -32.60 -6.32
C SER A 107 -33.46 -31.18 -6.00
N GLY A 108 -34.70 -30.99 -5.56
CA GLY A 108 -35.37 -29.68 -5.43
C GLY A 108 -34.70 -28.60 -4.56
N SER A 109 -33.50 -28.84 -4.06
CA SER A 109 -32.66 -27.84 -3.39
C SER A 109 -31.40 -27.60 -4.22
N CYS A 110 -31.44 -26.58 -5.08
CA CYS A 110 -30.22 -25.93 -5.56
C CYS A 110 -29.65 -25.14 -4.39
N SER A 111 -28.95 -25.82 -3.48
CA SER A 111 -28.17 -25.12 -2.47
C SER A 111 -27.10 -24.34 -3.21
N ASN A 112 -27.22 -23.02 -3.16
CA ASN A 112 -26.31 -22.10 -3.81
C ASN A 112 -25.01 -22.10 -2.99
N SER A 113 -24.24 -23.18 -3.06
CA SER A 113 -22.95 -23.29 -2.40
C SER A 113 -21.98 -22.37 -3.12
N ASN A 114 -21.85 -21.17 -2.55
CA ASN A 114 -20.73 -20.25 -2.69
C ASN A 114 -20.62 -19.48 -4.03
N LYS A 115 -21.46 -18.46 -4.21
CA LYS A 115 -21.12 -17.32 -5.08
C LYS A 115 -21.02 -15.98 -4.35
N VAL A 116 -20.81 -15.99 -3.03
CA VAL A 116 -20.56 -14.76 -2.25
C VAL A 116 -19.28 -14.82 -1.41
N VAL A 117 -18.69 -16.01 -1.21
CA VAL A 117 -17.52 -16.17 -0.33
C VAL A 117 -16.20 -15.89 -1.06
N VAL A 118 -16.15 -16.03 -2.40
CA VAL A 118 -14.89 -15.84 -3.15
C VAL A 118 -14.44 -14.37 -3.23
N PRO A 119 -15.32 -13.35 -3.43
CA PRO A 119 -14.85 -11.97 -3.38
C PRO A 119 -14.56 -11.50 -1.96
N LEU A 120 -15.34 -11.95 -0.97
CA LEU A 120 -15.20 -11.51 0.43
C LEU A 120 -13.94 -12.07 1.10
N VAL A 121 -13.61 -13.35 0.89
CA VAL A 121 -12.41 -13.97 1.51
C VAL A 121 -11.13 -13.58 0.77
N ALA A 122 -11.17 -13.41 -0.55
CA ALA A 122 -10.03 -12.88 -1.31
C ALA A 122 -9.75 -11.40 -0.94
N SER A 123 -10.79 -10.61 -0.67
CA SER A 123 -10.64 -9.21 -0.25
C SER A 123 -10.08 -9.05 1.16
N LEU A 124 -10.37 -9.98 2.07
CA LEU A 124 -9.78 -9.96 3.43
C LEU A 124 -8.32 -10.45 3.42
N GLY A 125 -8.00 -11.46 2.62
CA GLY A 125 -6.63 -11.97 2.48
C GLY A 125 -5.67 -10.97 1.82
N GLY A 126 -6.09 -10.34 0.71
CA GLY A 126 -5.27 -9.34 0.01
C GLY A 126 -4.98 -8.09 0.85
N GLY A 127 -5.99 -7.61 1.58
CA GLY A 127 -5.84 -6.45 2.48
C GLY A 127 -4.80 -6.69 3.57
N PHE A 128 -4.81 -7.87 4.20
CA PHE A 128 -3.87 -8.21 5.27
C PHE A 128 -2.41 -8.26 4.78
N VAL A 129 -2.17 -8.77 3.57
CA VAL A 129 -0.81 -8.85 2.98
C VAL A 129 -0.28 -7.45 2.64
N ILE A 130 -1.12 -6.55 2.12
CA ILE A 130 -0.72 -5.17 1.82
C ILE A 130 -0.44 -4.39 3.13
N LEU A 131 -1.25 -4.61 4.17
CA LEU A 131 -1.06 -3.98 5.47
C LEU A 131 0.23 -4.49 6.15
N ALA A 132 0.51 -5.79 6.10
CA ALA A 132 1.75 -6.36 6.63
C ALA A 132 3.00 -5.84 5.90
N THR A 133 2.98 -5.77 4.56
CA THR A 133 4.12 -5.29 3.76
C THR A 133 4.39 -3.79 3.93
N THR A 134 3.35 -2.97 4.09
CA THR A 134 3.50 -1.54 4.38
C THR A 134 4.03 -1.30 5.79
N ILE A 135 3.56 -2.05 6.79
CA ILE A 135 4.06 -1.98 8.16
C ILE A 135 5.55 -2.37 8.23
N THR A 136 5.96 -3.48 7.62
CA THR A 136 7.37 -3.90 7.63
C THR A 136 8.27 -2.89 6.92
N SER A 137 7.83 -2.38 5.77
CA SER A 137 8.54 -1.33 5.04
C SER A 137 8.71 -0.05 5.87
N PHE A 138 7.68 0.36 6.62
CA PHE A 138 7.77 1.50 7.54
C PHE A 138 8.78 1.27 8.67
N PHE A 139 8.80 0.08 9.28
CA PHE A 139 9.78 -0.24 10.32
C PHE A 139 11.21 -0.29 9.78
N ILE A 140 11.43 -0.83 8.57
CA ILE A 140 12.73 -0.83 7.89
C ILE A 140 13.17 0.60 7.61
N PHE A 141 12.29 1.44 7.05
CA PHE A 141 12.57 2.85 6.77
C PHE A 141 12.89 3.64 8.04
N LYS A 142 12.12 3.43 9.12
CA LYS A 142 12.37 4.04 10.43
C LYS A 142 13.72 3.60 11.00
N ARG A 143 14.07 2.32 10.90
CA ARG A 143 15.37 1.78 11.32
C ARG A 143 16.51 2.39 10.52
N HIS A 144 16.34 2.55 9.20
CA HIS A 144 17.31 3.23 8.34
C HIS A 144 17.50 4.70 8.72
N ARG A 145 16.41 5.43 8.97
CA ARG A 145 16.47 6.84 9.37
C ARG A 145 17.21 7.02 10.70
N VAL A 146 16.92 6.17 11.69
CA VAL A 146 17.60 6.20 12.99
C VAL A 146 19.07 5.80 12.86
N ALA A 147 19.40 4.81 12.03
CA ALA A 147 20.78 4.41 11.78
C ALA A 147 21.60 5.53 11.10
N PHE A 148 20.99 6.25 10.16
CA PHE A 148 21.61 7.40 9.49
C PHE A 148 21.84 8.57 10.45
N GLU A 149 20.84 8.93 11.28
CA GLU A 149 20.98 9.97 12.30
C GLU A 149 22.02 9.59 13.38
N MET A 150 22.05 8.33 13.83
CA MET A 150 23.09 7.85 14.76
C MET A 150 24.49 7.84 14.15
N GLY A 151 24.62 7.58 12.84
CA GLY A 151 25.90 7.67 12.14
C GLY A 151 26.47 9.09 12.19
N ASN A 152 25.64 10.09 11.93
CA ASN A 152 26.04 11.49 11.94
C ASN A 152 26.34 12.01 13.37
N LEU A 153 25.57 11.54 14.38
CA LEU A 153 25.81 11.89 15.78
C LEU A 153 27.14 11.30 16.32
N ARG A 154 27.48 10.07 15.91
CA ARG A 154 28.76 9.43 16.28
C ARG A 154 29.96 10.11 15.62
N ALA A 155 29.81 10.58 14.38
CA ALA A 155 30.83 11.39 13.71
C ALA A 155 31.03 12.74 14.42
N TYR A 156 29.94 13.42 14.78
CA TYR A 156 29.98 14.67 15.53
C TYR A 156 30.59 14.51 16.93
N SER A 157 30.27 13.43 17.65
CA SER A 157 30.79 13.19 18.99
C SER A 157 32.28 12.87 19.02
N ARG A 158 32.82 12.18 17.99
CA ARG A 158 34.28 11.98 17.84
C ARG A 158 35.01 13.29 17.63
N ILE A 159 34.52 14.15 16.73
CA ILE A 159 35.10 15.48 16.50
C ILE A 159 35.04 16.33 17.78
N LYS A 160 33.94 16.24 18.54
CA LYS A 160 33.81 16.94 19.83
C LYS A 160 34.83 16.43 20.85
N MET A 161 35.01 15.11 20.99
CA MET A 161 35.98 14.52 21.91
C MET A 161 37.42 14.91 21.56
N GLU A 162 37.77 14.93 20.28
CA GLU A 162 39.10 15.33 19.80
C GLU A 162 39.36 16.83 20.02
N LEU A 163 38.32 17.67 19.93
CA LEU A 163 38.39 19.09 20.25
C LEU A 163 38.50 19.34 21.77
N GLU A 164 37.87 18.52 22.61
CA GLU A 164 37.93 18.67 24.06
C GLU A 164 39.23 18.17 24.68
N SER A 165 39.88 17.18 24.07
CA SER A 165 41.17 16.63 24.53
C SER A 165 42.33 17.63 24.40
N ASN A 166 42.21 18.66 23.56
CA ASN A 166 43.25 19.68 23.32
C ASN A 166 43.01 21.00 24.08
N LYS A 167 42.17 21.02 25.12
CA LYS A 167 41.98 22.21 25.97
C LYS A 167 43.20 22.41 26.88
N GLN A 168 44.19 23.14 26.41
CA GLN A 168 45.27 23.64 27.25
C GLN A 168 44.75 24.81 28.09
N GLN A 169 44.78 24.68 29.41
CA GLN A 169 44.41 25.76 30.34
C GLN A 169 45.60 26.71 30.50
N PHE A 170 45.34 28.01 30.48
CA PHE A 170 46.36 29.06 30.67
C PHE A 170 45.93 29.95 31.83
N SER A 171 46.87 30.28 32.71
CA SER A 171 46.68 31.28 33.76
C SER A 171 46.50 32.67 33.15
N TYR A 172 45.81 33.56 33.86
CA TYR A 172 45.66 34.96 33.45
C TYR A 172 47.01 35.64 33.18
N ALA A 173 48.04 35.35 33.99
CA ALA A 173 49.38 35.88 33.82
C ALA A 173 50.03 35.41 32.49
N GLU A 174 49.73 34.19 32.05
CA GLU A 174 50.20 33.68 30.76
C GLU A 174 49.46 34.33 29.61
N VAL A 175 48.14 34.52 29.74
CA VAL A 175 47.32 35.23 28.74
C VAL A 175 47.79 36.68 28.56
N GLN A 176 48.18 37.36 29.65
CA GLN A 176 48.77 38.69 29.59
C GLN A 176 50.10 38.70 28.80
N LYS A 177 50.96 37.70 29.00
CA LYS A 177 52.20 37.55 28.22
C LYS A 177 51.91 37.30 26.74
N ILE A 178 50.99 36.37 26.43
CA ILE A 178 50.61 35.98 25.07
C ILE A 178 50.07 37.19 24.29
N THR A 179 49.23 38.00 24.92
CA THR A 179 48.56 39.17 24.29
C THR A 179 49.38 40.46 24.37
N LYS A 180 50.61 40.41 24.93
CA LYS A 180 51.44 41.58 25.21
C LYS A 180 50.66 42.65 25.98
N ASN A 181 50.04 42.25 27.09
CA ASN A 181 49.12 43.05 27.90
C ASN A 181 47.94 43.61 27.09
N PHE A 182 47.30 42.74 26.29
CA PHE A 182 46.09 43.08 25.52
C PHE A 182 46.28 44.26 24.54
N LYS A 183 47.50 44.47 24.04
CA LYS A 183 47.87 45.66 23.25
C LYS A 183 47.12 45.79 21.93
N ARG A 184 46.86 44.68 21.23
CA ARG A 184 46.28 44.69 19.88
C ARG A 184 44.94 43.98 19.85
N VAL A 185 43.87 44.75 19.62
CA VAL A 185 42.52 44.25 19.40
C VAL A 185 42.36 43.83 17.93
N VAL A 186 41.82 42.64 17.70
CA VAL A 186 41.50 42.09 16.39
C VAL A 186 40.02 42.29 16.06
N GLY A 187 39.13 42.26 17.05
CA GLY A 187 37.70 42.50 16.85
C GLY A 187 36.92 42.58 18.16
N LYS A 188 35.78 43.27 18.14
CA LYS A 188 34.84 43.41 19.26
C LYS A 188 33.44 42.97 18.84
N GLY A 189 32.73 42.28 19.72
CA GLY A 189 31.35 41.86 19.50
C GLY A 189 30.60 41.60 20.81
N ALA A 190 29.32 41.24 20.70
CA ALA A 190 28.44 41.05 21.86
C ALA A 190 28.94 40.02 22.88
N SER A 191 29.71 39.03 22.44
CA SER A 191 30.28 37.98 23.30
C SER A 191 31.75 38.21 23.69
N GLY A 192 32.29 39.42 23.50
CA GLY A 192 33.61 39.78 24.00
C GLY A 192 34.55 40.47 23.00
N THR A 193 35.80 40.65 23.43
CA THR A 193 36.89 41.25 22.65
C THR A 193 37.93 40.20 22.29
N VAL A 194 38.36 40.18 21.02
CA VAL A 194 39.42 39.30 20.53
C VAL A 194 40.72 40.09 20.42
N TYR A 195 41.79 39.57 21.00
CA TYR A 195 43.13 40.13 21.00
C TYR A 195 44.07 39.27 20.16
N HIS A 196 45.08 39.91 19.59
CA HIS A 196 46.17 39.25 18.88
C HIS A 196 47.26 38.83 19.87
N GLY A 197 47.86 37.67 19.69
CA GLY A 197 48.93 37.19 20.56
C GLY A 197 49.79 36.09 19.95
N TYR A 198 50.74 35.59 20.74
CA TYR A 198 51.65 34.51 20.37
C TYR A 198 51.82 33.48 21.50
N VAL A 199 51.79 32.19 21.16
CA VAL A 199 52.19 31.07 22.05
C VAL A 199 53.40 30.39 21.41
N GLY A 200 54.58 30.59 21.98
CA GLY A 200 55.84 30.29 21.28
C GLY A 200 55.95 31.11 19.99
N GLU A 201 56.21 30.45 18.86
CA GLU A 201 56.24 31.07 17.52
C GLU A 201 54.87 31.09 16.82
N THR A 202 53.82 30.56 17.46
CA THR A 202 52.50 30.42 16.82
C THR A 202 51.65 31.67 17.05
N GLU A 203 51.21 32.28 15.95
CA GLU A 203 50.25 33.39 15.95
C GLU A 203 48.85 32.91 16.34
N VAL A 204 48.21 33.61 17.27
CA VAL A 204 46.93 33.21 17.87
C VAL A 204 45.99 34.38 18.09
N ALA A 205 44.69 34.09 18.14
CA ALA A 205 43.65 35.03 18.53
C ALA A 205 43.06 34.61 19.89
N VAL A 206 43.09 35.51 20.86
CA VAL A 206 42.63 35.28 22.24
C VAL A 206 41.33 36.03 22.46
N LYS A 207 40.21 35.31 22.67
CA LYS A 207 38.92 35.95 22.97
C LYS A 207 38.71 36.09 24.47
N MET A 208 38.58 37.32 24.93
CA MET A 208 38.18 37.69 26.27
C MET A 208 36.67 37.95 26.28
N LEU A 209 35.93 37.23 27.12
CA LEU A 209 34.49 37.41 27.26
C LEU A 209 34.22 38.70 28.07
N SER A 210 33.21 39.47 27.66
CA SER A 210 32.78 40.64 28.44
C SER A 210 32.02 40.16 29.69
N PRO A 211 32.30 40.71 30.89
CA PRO A 211 31.51 40.41 32.09
C PRO A 211 30.09 40.96 31.91
N SER A 212 29.07 40.10 32.01
CA SER A 212 27.66 40.51 31.92
C SER A 212 27.03 40.82 33.28
N ASP A 213 27.65 40.41 34.40
CA ASP A 213 27.11 40.60 35.75
C ASP A 213 28.23 40.79 36.79
N SER A 214 27.95 41.45 37.91
CA SER A 214 28.91 41.68 39.02
C SER A 214 29.51 40.39 39.61
N ASN A 215 28.85 39.24 39.47
CA ASN A 215 29.40 37.92 39.84
C ASN A 215 30.40 37.35 38.81
N SER A 216 30.48 37.93 37.60
CA SER A 216 31.39 37.51 36.55
C SER A 216 32.80 38.11 36.66
N ALA A 217 33.00 39.08 37.57
CA ALA A 217 34.33 39.55 37.95
C ALA A 217 35.16 38.43 38.61
N GLN A 218 34.51 37.50 39.32
CA GLN A 218 35.15 36.32 39.92
C GLN A 218 35.37 35.19 38.89
N LEU A 219 34.51 35.08 37.89
CA LEU A 219 34.71 34.21 36.71
C LEU A 219 35.85 34.68 35.81
N TYR A 220 36.22 35.96 35.89
CA TYR A 220 37.43 36.51 35.25
C TYR A 220 38.73 35.85 35.77
N LEU A 221 38.70 35.12 36.87
CA LEU A 221 39.87 34.35 37.34
C LEU A 221 39.97 32.95 36.71
N GLN A 222 38.91 32.44 36.07
CA GLN A 222 38.95 31.18 35.32
C GLN A 222 38.92 31.44 33.82
N PHE A 223 40.07 31.77 33.24
CA PHE A 223 40.20 31.89 31.80
C PHE A 223 40.43 30.52 31.14
N GLN A 224 39.41 30.01 30.43
CA GLN A 224 39.65 29.04 29.35
C GLN A 224 40.01 29.80 28.06
N ALA A 225 41.30 29.92 27.78
CA ALA A 225 41.75 30.41 26.48
C ALA A 225 41.58 29.29 25.44
N LEU A 226 40.51 29.34 24.66
CA LEU A 226 40.33 28.43 23.51
C LEU A 226 41.24 28.90 22.36
N PHE A 227 42.41 28.29 22.25
CA PHE A 227 43.31 28.49 21.11
C PHE A 227 42.78 27.77 19.88
N THR A 228 42.43 28.53 18.84
CA THR A 228 42.21 27.95 17.51
C THR A 228 43.55 28.01 16.78
N ARG A 229 44.27 26.88 16.70
CA ARG A 229 45.52 26.79 15.93
C ARG A 229 45.21 27.16 14.48
N SER A 230 45.88 28.18 13.94
CA SER A 230 45.66 28.65 12.57
C SER A 230 46.22 27.65 11.56
N VAL A 231 45.53 26.54 11.35
CA VAL A 231 45.77 25.72 10.15
C VAL A 231 44.98 26.34 9.02
N GLU A 232 45.64 27.31 8.37
CA GLU A 232 45.64 27.49 6.92
C GLU A 232 44.27 27.46 6.21
N LYS A 233 43.64 28.64 6.11
CA LYS A 233 43.04 29.16 4.86
C LYS A 233 42.50 30.57 5.12
N ARG A 234 43.30 31.57 4.74
CA ARG A 234 42.97 33.00 4.72
C ARG A 234 41.81 33.28 3.75
N SER A 235 40.58 32.98 4.13
CA SER A 235 39.34 33.61 3.61
C SER A 235 38.08 33.07 4.31
N LEU A 236 38.05 31.79 4.65
CA LEU A 236 36.86 31.11 5.19
C LEU A 236 36.64 31.30 6.70
N PHE A 237 37.69 31.64 7.44
CA PHE A 237 37.61 31.82 8.90
C PHE A 237 36.71 32.98 9.31
N TRP A 238 36.75 34.09 8.58
CA TRP A 238 35.99 35.30 8.89
C TRP A 238 34.50 35.16 8.60
N GLN A 239 34.12 34.44 7.54
CA GLN A 239 32.71 34.17 7.26
C GLN A 239 32.09 33.18 8.25
N LYS A 240 32.85 32.18 8.72
CA LYS A 240 32.35 31.19 9.71
C LYS A 240 32.19 31.77 11.12
N TRP A 241 32.97 32.77 11.51
CA TRP A 241 32.85 33.39 12.85
C TRP A 241 31.57 34.21 13.02
N LYS A 242 31.07 34.84 11.95
CA LYS A 242 29.77 35.52 11.95
C LYS A 242 28.59 34.56 12.22
N LEU A 243 28.76 33.27 11.91
CA LEU A 243 27.72 32.23 11.98
C LEU A 243 27.73 31.38 13.27
N LYS A 244 28.77 31.48 14.11
CA LYS A 244 28.90 30.69 15.37
C LYS A 244 28.63 31.47 16.66
N SER A 245 28.07 32.69 16.58
CA SER A 245 27.63 33.44 17.77
C SER A 245 26.19 33.13 18.19
N VAL A 246 25.80 31.85 18.14
CA VAL A 246 24.55 31.37 18.73
C VAL A 246 24.91 30.42 19.87
N ALA A 247 24.75 30.95 21.09
CA ALA A 247 24.49 30.27 22.35
C ALA A 247 25.15 28.90 22.62
N PHE A 248 26.18 28.91 23.47
CA PHE A 248 26.42 27.81 24.41
C PHE A 248 26.30 28.38 25.83
N GLY A 249 25.06 28.62 26.25
CA GLY A 249 24.66 28.72 27.65
C GLY A 249 23.88 27.45 27.97
N LEU A 250 24.46 26.59 28.80
CA LEU A 250 23.87 25.31 29.19
C LEU A 250 22.74 25.52 30.23
N GLY A 251 21.59 24.90 29.94
CA GLY A 251 20.76 24.21 30.94
C GLY A 251 19.70 25.04 31.65
N GLN A 252 18.43 24.85 31.29
CA GLN A 252 17.35 24.74 32.27
C GLN A 252 16.33 23.66 31.87
N HIS A 253 16.13 22.75 32.82
CA HIS A 253 15.04 21.78 32.87
C HIS A 253 13.68 22.48 32.99
N HIS A 254 12.65 21.80 32.49
CA HIS A 254 11.23 22.01 32.75
C HIS A 254 10.91 22.72 34.08
N LEU A 255 10.07 23.76 34.02
CA LEU A 255 9.00 23.97 35.00
C LEU A 255 7.85 24.79 34.38
N LYS A 256 6.67 24.52 34.92
CA LYS A 256 5.32 24.70 34.39
C LYS A 256 4.90 26.17 34.22
N SER A 257 3.92 26.34 33.33
CA SER A 257 3.10 27.51 33.09
C SER A 257 2.05 27.80 34.18
N VAL A 258 1.62 29.10 34.25
CA VAL A 258 0.33 29.67 34.74
C VAL A 258 0.20 29.98 36.27
N PRO A 259 -0.42 31.11 36.74
CA PRO A 259 -0.62 32.46 36.15
C PRO A 259 -0.62 33.70 37.10
N TYR A 260 -0.89 34.88 36.48
CA TYR A 260 -1.57 36.13 36.89
C TYR A 260 -0.94 37.10 37.92
N SER A 261 -0.64 38.31 37.45
CA SER A 261 -1.39 39.55 37.76
C SER A 261 -1.32 40.48 36.55
#